data_AF-A0A9D5WEK2-F1
#
_entry.id   AF-A0A9D5WEK2-F1
#
_cell.length_a   1.000
_cell.length_b   1.000
_cell.length_c   1.000
_cell.angle_alpha   90.00
_cell.angle_beta   90.00
_cell.angle_gamma   90.00
#
_symmetry.space_group_name_H-M   'P 1'
#
loop_
_entity.id
_entity.type
_entity.pdbx_description
1 polymer ?
#
loop_
_entity_poly.entity_id
_entity_poly.type
_entity_poly.pdbx_seq_one_letter_code
_entity_poly.pdbx_strand_id
1 'polypeptide(L)'
;MLLSGYVKDISLPLCNSNFQSVHCIAHLSEDISEAIPYLNAELGGYQYTKEPPSVTFRINGRLITLHSKKIAINALESAGQADKILEWLRELINDVWERRNEIEPSYKRVASPTLLDILKLLPKTNCKKCGQPTCLVFATQIMEGGKGPEHCPSLNETEDRKMKDYLKQFSF
;
A
#
# COMPACT_ATOMS: atom_id res chain seq x y z
N MET A 1 -9.44 -21.84 7.99
CA MET A 1 -8.33 -21.76 7.01
C MET A 1 -8.85 -21.85 5.57
N LEU A 2 -8.59 -20.83 4.75
CA LEU A 2 -9.00 -20.71 3.34
C LEU A 2 -7.87 -21.02 2.35
N LEU A 3 -6.67 -20.49 2.61
CA LEU A 3 -5.51 -20.62 1.73
C LEU A 3 -4.52 -21.63 2.34
N SER A 4 -4.35 -22.77 1.67
CA SER A 4 -3.46 -23.85 2.14
C SER A 4 -2.02 -23.66 1.68
N GLY A 5 -1.81 -23.06 0.51
CA GLY A 5 -0.48 -22.86 -0.06
C GLY A 5 -0.47 -22.05 -1.36
N TYR A 6 0.73 -21.82 -1.88
CA TYR A 6 0.97 -21.09 -3.11
C TYR A 6 2.27 -21.53 -3.79
N VAL A 7 2.35 -21.34 -5.10
CA VAL A 7 3.56 -21.52 -5.90
C VAL A 7 4.08 -20.14 -6.30
N LYS A 8 5.30 -19.78 -5.86
CA LYS A 8 5.93 -18.50 -6.20
C LYS A 8 6.77 -18.61 -7.47
N ASP A 9 6.62 -17.62 -8.33
CA ASP A 9 7.48 -17.34 -9.48
C ASP A 9 8.18 -16.00 -9.23
N ILE A 10 9.50 -16.00 -9.39
CA ILE A 10 10.36 -14.86 -9.15
C ILE A 10 10.99 -14.47 -10.48
N SER A 11 10.60 -13.31 -11.01
CA SER A 11 11.12 -12.78 -12.26
C SER A 11 11.98 -11.53 -12.03
N LEU A 12 13.06 -11.44 -12.79
CA LEU A 12 13.84 -10.22 -12.91
C LEU A 12 13.17 -9.35 -13.99
N PRO A 13 12.81 -8.08 -13.69
CA PRO A 13 12.31 -7.17 -14.71
C PRO A 13 13.42 -6.94 -15.75
N LEU A 14 13.10 -7.20 -17.02
CA LEU A 14 14.06 -7.27 -18.13
C LEU A 14 14.70 -5.93 -18.55
N CYS A 15 14.41 -4.81 -17.89
CA CYS A 15 15.01 -3.51 -18.23
C CYS A 15 15.22 -2.64 -16.99
N ASN A 16 16.41 -2.71 -16.38
CA ASN A 16 17.15 -1.56 -15.84
C ASN A 16 18.49 -2.03 -15.24
N SER A 17 19.60 -1.58 -15.82
CA SER A 17 20.96 -1.88 -15.38
C SER A 17 21.35 -1.24 -14.03
N ASN A 18 20.49 -0.40 -13.44
CA ASN A 18 20.76 0.34 -12.20
C ASN A 18 19.84 -0.01 -11.01
N PHE A 19 18.81 -0.84 -11.18
CA PHE A 19 17.90 -1.24 -10.09
C PHE A 19 17.59 -2.74 -10.21
N GLN A 20 18.16 -3.55 -9.33
CA GLN A 20 17.83 -4.96 -9.19
C GLN A 20 16.57 -5.10 -8.34
N SER A 21 15.44 -4.63 -8.84
CA SER A 21 14.16 -4.96 -8.24
C SER A 21 13.70 -6.32 -8.74
N VAL A 22 13.10 -7.13 -7.87
CA VAL A 22 12.59 -8.45 -8.20
C VAL A 22 11.06 -8.38 -8.20
N HIS A 23 10.42 -9.03 -9.17
CA HIS A 23 8.96 -9.19 -9.20
C HIS A 23 8.61 -10.59 -8.72
N CYS A 24 7.68 -10.69 -7.78
CA CYS A 24 7.19 -11.97 -7.29
C CYS A 24 5.72 -12.12 -7.65
N ILE A 25 5.38 -13.23 -8.30
CA ILE A 25 4.00 -13.66 -8.56
C ILE A 25 3.79 -14.96 -7.80
N ALA A 26 2.93 -14.96 -6.79
CA ALA A 26 2.53 -16.17 -6.09
C ALA A 26 1.17 -16.64 -6.62
N HIS A 27 1.13 -17.80 -7.24
CA HIS A 27 -0.09 -18.47 -7.68
C HIS A 27 -0.70 -19.21 -6.49
N LEU A 28 -1.93 -18.88 -6.13
CA LEU A 28 -2.62 -19.46 -4.99
C LEU A 28 -3.23 -20.81 -5.38
N SER A 29 -3.21 -21.77 -4.45
CA SER A 29 -3.88 -23.07 -4.66
C SER A 29 -5.41 -22.93 -4.66
N GLU A 30 -5.93 -22.02 -3.83
CA GLU A 30 -7.36 -21.75 -3.68
C GLU A 30 -7.78 -20.41 -4.31
N ASP A 31 -9.09 -20.28 -4.57
CA ASP A 31 -9.69 -19.02 -5.00
C ASP A 31 -10.08 -18.18 -3.79
N ILE A 32 -9.45 -17.01 -3.64
CA ILE A 32 -9.69 -16.08 -2.53
C ILE A 32 -10.65 -14.93 -2.91
N SER A 33 -11.33 -15.00 -4.05
CA SER A 33 -12.21 -13.93 -4.55
C SER A 33 -13.22 -13.44 -3.51
N GLU A 34 -13.80 -14.35 -2.73
CA GLU A 34 -14.75 -14.03 -1.65
C GLU A 34 -14.08 -13.33 -0.46
N ALA A 35 -12.79 -13.57 -0.21
CA ALA A 35 -12.04 -12.93 0.86
C ALA A 35 -11.60 -11.50 0.50
N ILE A 36 -11.49 -11.16 -0.79
CA ILE A 36 -10.97 -9.87 -1.27
C ILE A 36 -11.73 -8.65 -0.69
N PRO A 37 -13.07 -8.61 -0.62
CA PRO A 37 -13.80 -7.49 -0.01
C PRO A 37 -13.52 -7.31 1.49
N TYR A 38 -13.31 -8.40 2.22
CA TYR A 38 -12.97 -8.37 3.65
C TYR A 38 -11.53 -7.91 3.85
N LEU A 39 -10.61 -8.40 3.00
CA LEU A 39 -9.23 -7.95 2.97
C LEU A 39 -9.13 -6.46 2.62
N ASN A 40 -9.98 -5.96 1.74
CA ASN A 40 -10.06 -4.53 1.44
C ASN A 40 -10.53 -3.70 2.65
N ALA A 41 -11.46 -4.23 3.45
CA ALA A 41 -11.93 -3.57 4.67
C ALA A 41 -10.84 -3.55 5.76
N GLU A 42 -10.11 -4.64 5.95
CA GLU A 42 -9.07 -4.75 6.98
C GLU A 42 -7.79 -3.97 6.60
N LEU A 43 -7.35 -4.08 5.34
CA LEU A 43 -6.09 -3.47 4.88
C LEU A 43 -6.22 -2.02 4.40
N GLY A 44 -7.44 -1.51 4.26
CA GLY A 44 -7.67 -0.18 3.70
C GLY A 44 -7.15 -0.05 2.26
N GLY A 45 -7.61 -0.94 1.36
CA GLY A 45 -7.02 -1.09 0.02
C GLY A 45 -6.91 0.22 -0.77
N TYR A 46 -5.69 0.50 -1.24
CA TYR A 46 -5.37 1.61 -2.14
C TYR A 46 -6.21 1.62 -3.41
N GLN A 47 -6.47 0.43 -3.96
CA GLN A 47 -7.32 0.25 -5.12
C GLN A 47 -8.09 -1.07 -5.04
N TYR A 48 -9.42 -1.00 -5.15
CA TYR A 48 -10.30 -2.14 -5.34
C TYR A 48 -10.83 -2.17 -6.78
N THR A 49 -10.88 -3.36 -7.38
CA THR A 49 -11.48 -3.64 -8.70
C THR A 49 -12.49 -4.77 -8.52
N LYS A 50 -13.71 -4.59 -9.03
CA LYS A 50 -14.79 -5.57 -8.87
C LYS A 50 -14.67 -6.76 -9.82
N GLU A 51 -14.21 -6.55 -11.05
CA GLU A 51 -14.15 -7.59 -12.06
C GLU A 51 -12.93 -7.44 -12.99
N PRO A 52 -11.97 -8.39 -12.96
CA PRO A 52 -11.85 -9.47 -11.97
C PRO A 52 -11.57 -8.93 -10.56
N PRO A 53 -12.10 -9.58 -9.50
CA PRO A 53 -11.96 -9.09 -8.13
C PRO A 53 -10.49 -9.01 -7.75
N SER A 54 -10.05 -7.81 -7.38
CA SER A 54 -8.69 -7.57 -6.92
C SER A 54 -8.61 -6.37 -5.99
N VAL A 55 -7.71 -6.46 -5.01
CA VAL A 55 -7.37 -5.35 -4.12
C VAL A 55 -5.87 -5.13 -4.16
N THR A 56 -5.47 -3.88 -4.33
CA THR A 56 -4.08 -3.43 -4.23
C THR A 56 -3.94 -2.58 -3.00
N PHE A 57 -2.90 -2.82 -2.23
CA PHE A 57 -2.52 -2.04 -1.05
C PHE A 57 -1.03 -1.70 -1.14
N ARG A 58 -0.62 -0.72 -0.35
CA ARG A 58 0.74 -0.21 -0.31
C ARG A 58 1.36 -0.53 1.04
N ILE A 59 2.50 -1.20 1.06
CA ILE A 59 3.26 -1.49 2.28
C ILE A 59 4.69 -1.02 2.06
N ASN A 60 5.17 -0.09 2.90
CA ASN A 60 6.55 0.45 2.84
C ASN A 60 6.95 0.92 1.43
N GLY A 61 6.03 1.62 0.73
CA GLY A 61 6.26 2.11 -0.64
C GLY A 61 6.14 1.05 -1.75
N ARG A 62 5.84 -0.21 -1.42
CA ARG A 62 5.63 -1.30 -2.40
C ARG A 62 4.16 -1.55 -2.64
N LEU A 63 3.79 -1.77 -3.89
CA LEU A 63 2.45 -2.15 -4.27
C LEU A 63 2.32 -3.67 -4.27
N ILE A 64 1.34 -4.16 -3.52
CA ILE A 64 0.98 -5.57 -3.45
C ILE A 64 -0.46 -5.68 -3.95
N THR A 65 -0.68 -6.52 -4.95
CA THR A 65 -2.00 -6.76 -5.53
C THR A 65 -2.43 -8.20 -5.27
N LEU A 66 -3.54 -8.36 -4.57
CA LEU A 66 -4.26 -9.62 -4.39
C LEU A 66 -5.30 -9.76 -5.50
N HIS A 67 -5.16 -10.81 -6.31
CA HIS A 67 -6.18 -11.27 -7.25
C HIS A 67 -6.84 -12.55 -6.71
N SER A 68 -7.94 -12.97 -7.33
CA SER A 68 -8.65 -14.21 -6.97
C SER A 68 -7.76 -15.44 -6.84
N LYS A 69 -6.78 -15.64 -7.73
CA LYS A 69 -5.91 -16.84 -7.74
C LYS A 69 -4.40 -16.53 -7.72
N LYS A 70 -4.02 -15.28 -7.47
CA LYS A 70 -2.60 -14.91 -7.42
C LYS A 70 -2.34 -13.65 -6.62
N ILE A 71 -1.13 -13.53 -6.09
CA ILE A 71 -0.60 -12.34 -5.43
C ILE A 71 0.54 -11.82 -6.29
N ALA A 72 0.50 -10.54 -6.64
CA ALA A 72 1.58 -9.85 -7.34
C ALA A 72 2.25 -8.87 -6.40
N ILE A 73 3.56 -9.00 -6.23
CA ILE A 73 4.38 -8.09 -5.42
C ILE A 73 5.41 -7.43 -6.34
N ASN A 74 5.30 -6.11 -6.46
CA ASN A 74 6.23 -5.32 -7.25
C ASN A 74 7.42 -4.85 -6.39
N ALA A 75 8.56 -4.68 -7.04
CA ALA A 75 9.74 -4.00 -6.49
C ALA A 75 10.30 -4.57 -5.16
N LEU A 76 10.63 -5.86 -5.15
CA LEU A 76 11.33 -6.51 -4.03
C LEU A 76 12.84 -6.35 -4.10
N GLU A 77 13.51 -6.28 -2.96
CA GLU A 77 14.98 -6.25 -2.87
C GLU A 77 15.60 -7.64 -3.00
N SER A 78 14.88 -8.69 -2.61
CA SER A 78 15.35 -10.07 -2.65
C SER A 78 14.21 -11.09 -2.60
N ALA A 79 14.51 -12.33 -3.00
CA ALA A 79 13.60 -13.47 -2.87
C ALA A 79 13.17 -13.75 -1.41
N GLY A 80 14.08 -13.59 -0.44
CA GLY A 80 13.77 -13.84 0.97
C GLY A 80 12.79 -12.82 1.57
N GLN A 81 12.75 -11.61 1.02
CA GLN A 81 11.74 -10.61 1.39
C GLN A 81 10.36 -10.99 0.84
N ALA A 82 10.31 -11.57 -0.36
CA ALA A 82 9.08 -12.11 -0.93
C ALA A 82 8.45 -13.14 -0.01
N ASP A 83 9.27 -14.07 0.52
CA ASP A 83 8.79 -15.15 1.40
C ASP A 83 8.16 -14.63 2.67
N LYS A 84 8.79 -13.64 3.32
CA LYS A 84 8.23 -13.03 4.53
C LYS A 84 6.88 -12.35 4.27
N ILE A 85 6.76 -11.65 3.13
CA ILE A 85 5.51 -10.98 2.76
C ILE A 85 4.42 -12.01 2.43
N LEU A 86 4.76 -13.04 1.66
CA LEU A 86 3.80 -14.07 1.25
C LEU A 86 3.31 -14.90 2.44
N GLU A 87 4.19 -15.24 3.38
CA GLU A 87 3.80 -15.95 4.60
C GLU A 87 2.86 -15.10 5.47
N TRP A 88 3.22 -13.84 5.69
CA TRP A 88 2.37 -12.89 6.39
C TRP A 88 1.00 -12.72 5.70
N LEU A 89 0.97 -12.61 4.36
CA LEU A 89 -0.28 -12.53 3.61
C LEU A 89 -1.12 -13.80 3.76
N ARG A 90 -0.50 -14.98 3.77
CA ARG A 90 -1.23 -16.24 3.96
C ARG A 90 -1.90 -16.27 5.33
N GLU A 91 -1.18 -15.90 6.39
CA GLU A 91 -1.73 -15.82 7.75
C GLU A 91 -2.86 -14.80 7.82
N LEU A 92 -2.66 -13.60 7.28
CA LEU A 92 -3.68 -12.55 7.24
C LEU A 92 -4.94 -12.98 6.48
N ILE A 93 -4.79 -13.60 5.30
CA ILE A 93 -5.93 -14.08 4.50
C ILE A 93 -6.74 -15.10 5.29
N ASN A 94 -6.05 -16.02 5.98
CA ASN A 94 -6.71 -17.05 6.78
C ASN A 94 -7.39 -16.47 8.01
N ASP A 95 -6.75 -15.54 8.71
CA ASP A 95 -7.30 -14.84 9.86
C ASP A 95 -8.56 -14.05 9.45
N VAL A 96 -8.44 -13.12 8.49
CA VAL A 96 -9.56 -12.33 7.97
C VAL A 96 -10.72 -13.20 7.50
N TRP A 97 -10.42 -14.35 6.88
CA TRP A 97 -11.46 -15.29 6.47
C TRP A 97 -12.18 -15.95 7.66
N GLU A 98 -11.48 -16.28 8.74
CA GLU A 98 -12.07 -16.89 9.93
C GLU A 98 -12.99 -15.91 10.67
N ARG A 99 -12.56 -14.66 10.80
CA ARG A 99 -13.34 -13.55 11.41
C ARG A 99 -14.21 -12.78 10.42
N ARG A 100 -14.45 -13.30 9.21
CA ARG A 100 -15.26 -12.63 8.18
C ARG A 100 -16.68 -12.24 8.63
N ASN A 101 -17.23 -12.94 9.62
CA ASN A 101 -18.56 -12.63 10.17
C ASN A 101 -18.57 -11.35 11.04
N GLU A 102 -17.40 -10.90 11.49
CA GLU A 102 -17.22 -9.69 12.30
C GLU A 102 -16.82 -8.49 11.45
N ILE A 103 -16.47 -8.71 10.18
CA ILE A 103 -15.95 -7.69 9.26
C ILE A 103 -17.02 -7.36 8.23
N GLU A 104 -17.38 -6.08 8.12
CA GLU A 104 -18.24 -5.62 7.02
C GLU A 104 -17.41 -5.51 5.72
N PRO A 105 -17.75 -6.23 4.64
CA PRO A 105 -16.95 -6.26 3.41
C PRO A 105 -16.98 -4.89 2.70
N SER A 106 -15.82 -4.42 2.27
CA SER A 106 -15.69 -3.16 1.53
C SER A 106 -15.46 -3.39 0.05
N TYR A 107 -16.34 -2.83 -0.78
CA TYR A 107 -16.25 -2.87 -2.26
C TYR A 107 -15.83 -1.52 -2.86
N LYS A 108 -15.49 -0.55 -2.00
CA LYS A 108 -15.14 0.81 -2.40
C LYS A 108 -13.63 0.99 -2.32
N ARG A 109 -13.10 1.89 -3.15
CA ARG A 109 -11.77 2.43 -2.91
C ARG A 109 -11.82 3.26 -1.64
N VAL A 110 -10.87 3.05 -0.75
CA VAL A 110 -10.64 3.96 0.36
C VAL A 110 -10.16 5.28 -0.26
N ALA A 111 -10.81 6.38 0.11
CA ALA A 111 -10.32 7.69 -0.28
C ALA A 111 -8.90 7.84 0.30
N SER A 112 -7.94 8.19 -0.55
CA SER A 112 -6.57 8.49 -0.14
C SER A 112 -6.27 9.94 -0.44
N PRO A 113 -5.39 10.60 0.33
CA PRO A 113 -4.98 11.95 0.00
C PRO A 113 -4.27 11.94 -1.36
N THR A 114 -4.43 13.01 -2.13
CA THR A 114 -3.72 13.13 -3.40
C THR A 114 -2.40 13.89 -3.20
N LEU A 115 -1.38 13.49 -3.94
CA LEU A 115 -0.06 14.15 -3.91
C LEU A 115 -0.18 15.65 -4.17
N LEU A 116 -1.01 16.04 -5.13
CA LEU A 116 -1.20 17.45 -5.50
C LEU A 116 -1.87 18.25 -4.40
N ASP A 117 -2.86 17.68 -3.70
CA ASP A 117 -3.55 18.38 -2.62
C ASP A 117 -2.65 18.52 -1.39
N ILE A 118 -1.85 17.50 -1.07
CA ILE A 118 -0.83 17.62 -0.03
C ILE A 118 0.18 18.70 -0.42
N LEU A 119 0.71 18.64 -1.64
CA LEU A 119 1.71 19.59 -2.12
C LEU A 119 1.18 21.03 -2.07
N LYS A 120 -0.10 21.27 -2.38
CA LYS A 120 -0.73 22.60 -2.31
C LYS A 120 -0.71 23.20 -0.91
N LEU A 121 -0.76 22.37 0.12
CA LEU A 121 -0.79 22.79 1.53
C LEU A 121 0.62 22.98 2.11
N LEU A 122 1.67 22.58 1.39
CA LEU A 122 3.05 22.82 1.79
C LEU A 122 3.55 24.21 1.34
N PRO A 123 4.59 24.76 2.01
CA PRO A 123 5.24 26.01 1.61
C PRO A 123 5.96 25.95 0.26
N LYS A 124 6.25 24.74 -0.26
CA LYS A 124 6.93 24.48 -1.55
C LYS A 124 8.30 25.15 -1.71
N THR A 125 8.99 25.44 -0.61
CA THR A 125 10.29 26.14 -0.64
C THR A 125 11.46 25.26 -1.10
N ASN A 126 11.28 23.94 -1.15
CA ASN A 126 12.34 22.96 -1.42
C ASN A 126 13.59 23.17 -0.54
N CYS A 127 13.40 23.62 0.71
CA CYS A 127 14.48 24.06 1.60
C CYS A 127 15.40 22.94 2.11
N LYS A 128 15.00 21.67 1.96
CA LYS A 128 15.70 20.45 2.41
C LYS A 128 15.91 20.33 3.92
N LYS A 129 15.35 21.23 4.73
CA LYS A 129 15.46 21.20 6.21
C LYS A 129 14.85 19.96 6.85
N CYS A 130 13.90 19.30 6.19
CA CYS A 130 13.29 18.03 6.62
C CYS A 130 14.06 16.79 6.14
N GLY A 131 15.24 16.96 5.53
CA GLY A 131 16.07 15.89 4.98
C GLY A 131 15.60 15.34 3.62
N GLN A 132 14.50 15.86 3.06
CA GLN A 132 14.01 15.46 1.73
C GLN A 132 14.56 16.36 0.61
N PRO A 133 14.83 15.81 -0.59
CA PRO A 133 15.44 16.57 -1.69
C PRO A 133 14.52 17.66 -2.25
N THR A 134 13.20 17.46 -2.20
CA THR A 134 12.18 18.42 -2.62
C THR A 134 10.93 18.32 -1.75
N CYS A 135 10.10 19.36 -1.73
CA CYS A 135 8.78 19.33 -1.10
C CYS A 135 7.84 18.32 -1.76
N LEU A 136 8.05 18.01 -3.05
CA LEU A 136 7.30 16.95 -3.74
C LEU A 136 7.58 15.59 -3.11
N VAL A 137 8.85 15.25 -2.86
CA VAL A 137 9.23 13.99 -2.21
C VAL A 137 8.69 13.92 -0.78
N PHE A 138 8.73 15.04 -0.04
CA PHE A 138 8.11 15.11 1.28
C PHE A 138 6.58 14.90 1.23
N ALA A 139 5.89 15.52 0.26
CA ALA A 139 4.46 15.33 0.05
C ALA A 139 4.10 13.87 -0.26
N THR A 140 4.92 13.18 -1.06
CA THR A 140 4.76 11.74 -1.33
C THR A 140 4.85 10.91 -0.04
N GLN A 141 5.82 11.21 0.83
CA GLN A 141 5.95 10.49 2.10
C GLN A 141 4.79 10.73 3.07
N ILE A 142 4.20 11.93 3.06
CA ILE A 142 2.95 12.19 3.80
C ILE A 142 1.79 11.41 3.19
N MET A 143 1.65 11.43 1.86
CA MET A 143 0.62 10.68 1.15
C MET A 143 0.66 9.18 1.45
N GLU A 144 1.86 8.68 1.70
CA GLU A 144 2.15 7.27 2.01
C GLU A 144 2.06 6.92 3.49
N GLY A 145 1.74 7.88 4.36
CA GLY A 145 1.71 7.66 5.82
C GLY A 145 3.10 7.48 6.45
N GLY A 146 4.18 7.61 5.68
CA GLY A 146 5.56 7.45 6.17
C GLY A 146 6.10 8.67 6.93
N LYS A 147 5.46 9.83 6.79
CA LYS A 147 5.74 11.05 7.57
C LYS A 147 4.45 11.81 7.86
N GLY A 148 4.43 12.57 8.95
CA GLY A 148 3.38 13.53 9.25
C GLY A 148 3.77 15.00 9.01
N PRO A 149 2.80 15.93 9.07
CA PRO A 149 3.00 17.38 8.92
C PRO A 149 4.12 17.96 9.80
N GLU A 150 4.24 17.45 11.03
CA GLU A 150 5.21 17.86 12.05
C GLU A 150 6.67 17.64 11.63
N HIS A 151 6.91 16.85 10.60
CA HIS A 151 8.25 16.59 10.07
C HIS A 151 8.75 17.69 9.12
N CYS A 152 7.97 18.74 8.85
CA CYS A 152 8.39 19.89 8.04
C CYS A 152 8.72 21.10 8.92
N PRO A 153 10.01 21.46 9.12
CA PRO A 153 10.39 22.60 9.97
C PRO A 153 9.99 23.97 9.41
N SER A 154 9.54 24.04 8.16
CA SER A 154 9.14 25.29 7.50
C SER A 154 7.62 25.47 7.43
N LEU A 155 6.85 24.50 7.96
CA LEU A 155 5.40 24.57 8.00
C LEU A 155 4.97 25.49 9.14
N ASN A 156 4.17 26.51 8.85
CA ASN A 156 3.63 27.37 9.90
C ASN A 156 2.39 26.72 10.56
N GLU A 157 1.96 27.26 11.70
CA GLU A 157 0.83 26.71 12.47
C GLU A 157 -0.48 26.64 11.67
N THR A 158 -0.72 27.60 10.78
CA THR A 158 -1.94 27.62 9.95
C THR A 158 -1.91 26.52 8.88
N GLU A 159 -0.77 26.33 8.23
CA GLU A 159 -0.55 25.26 7.24
C GLU A 159 -0.58 23.89 7.89
N ASP A 160 0.05 23.73 9.07
CA ASP A 160 0.03 22.51 9.86
C ASP A 160 -1.40 22.10 10.22
N ARG A 161 -2.21 23.04 10.72
CA ARG A 161 -3.62 22.76 11.03
C ARG A 161 -4.40 22.33 9.80
N LYS A 162 -4.29 23.05 8.68
CA LYS A 162 -4.98 22.70 7.41
C LYS A 162 -4.56 21.33 6.91
N MET A 163 -3.27 21.02 6.99
CA MET A 163 -2.69 19.73 6.61
C MET A 163 -3.27 18.61 7.48
N LYS A 164 -3.29 18.78 8.82
CA LYS A 164 -3.89 17.81 9.74
C LYS A 164 -5.38 17.60 9.48
N ASP A 165 -6.14 18.66 9.28
CA ASP A 165 -7.59 18.56 9.04
C ASP A 165 -7.91 17.91 7.68
N TYR A 166 -7.05 18.10 6.68
CA TYR A 166 -7.12 17.36 5.43
C TYR A 166 -6.83 15.87 5.63
N LEU A 167 -5.72 15.53 6.30
CA LEU A 167 -5.28 14.14 6.47
C LEU A 167 -6.22 13.31 7.35
N LYS A 168 -6.92 13.92 8.33
CA LYS A 168 -7.94 13.24 9.16
C LYS A 168 -9.09 12.61 8.37
N GLN A 169 -9.29 12.99 7.12
CA GLN A 169 -10.34 12.45 6.25
C GLN A 169 -9.96 11.08 5.66
N PHE A 170 -8.71 10.65 5.83
CA PHE A 170 -8.16 9.46 5.23
C PHE A 170 -7.60 8.53 6.30
N SER A 171 -7.63 7.24 6.02
CA SER A 171 -6.98 6.20 6.82
C SER A 171 -5.65 5.84 6.15
N PHE A 172 -4.58 5.80 6.95
CA PHE A 172 -3.22 5.45 6.52
C PHE A 172 -2.80 4.14 7.15
#